data_AF-A0A0M3K2R7-F1
#
_entry.id   AF-A0A0M3K2R7-F1
#
_cell.length_a   1.000
_cell.length_b   1.000
_cell.length_c   1.000
_cell.angle_alpha   90.00
_cell.angle_beta   90.00
_cell.angle_gamma   90.00
#
_symmetry.space_group_name_H-M   'P 1'
#
loop_
_entity.id
_entity.type
_entity.pdbx_description
1 polymer ?
#
loop_
_entity_poly.entity_id
_entity_poly.type
_entity_poly.pdbx_seq_one_letter_code
_entity_poly.pdbx_strand_id
1 'polypeptide(L)'
;MTWKDEFAVWDPSEHNGVRTTMVKQWEIWTPELRVTNRRWSRVEVYPTFSIKVGCAFDFSAYPYDTQRCALGLFTSYRMSDVQLSLYYNLQPTILLGWGSQSNKRHISDWKLEKMSNNLSYYSQGEYTSVRPVDPDHLDSTWLKLFH
;
A
#
# COMPACT_ATOMS: atom_id res chain seq x y z
N MET A 1 -16.64 -2.01 -4.47
CA MET A 1 -17.47 -3.22 -4.23
C MET A 1 -18.18 -3.03 -2.91
N THR A 2 -19.46 -3.39 -2.84
CA THR A 2 -20.28 -3.27 -1.62
C THR A 2 -21.06 -4.56 -1.44
N TRP A 3 -21.08 -5.13 -0.24
CA TRP A 3 -21.91 -6.26 0.14
C TRP A 3 -22.53 -6.02 1.53
N LYS A 4 -23.54 -6.80 1.89
CA LYS A 4 -24.19 -6.78 3.20
C LYS A 4 -23.88 -8.10 3.90
N ASP A 5 -23.39 -8.03 5.14
CA ASP A 5 -23.22 -9.17 6.02
C ASP A 5 -24.38 -9.16 7.04
N GLU A 6 -25.19 -10.21 7.07
CA GLU A 6 -26.37 -10.31 7.93
C GLU A 6 -26.04 -10.55 9.41
N PHE A 7 -24.82 -11.00 9.70
CA PHE A 7 -24.34 -11.27 11.06
C PHE A 7 -23.54 -10.12 11.66
N ALA A 8 -23.02 -9.21 10.83
CA ALA A 8 -22.32 -8.01 11.27
C ALA A 8 -23.29 -6.83 11.54
N VAL A 9 -24.32 -7.07 12.38
CA VAL A 9 -25.38 -6.11 12.71
C VAL A 9 -25.47 -5.93 14.22
N TRP A 10 -25.69 -4.70 14.69
CA TRP A 10 -25.91 -4.38 16.10
C TRP A 10 -26.92 -3.23 16.24
N ASP A 11 -27.52 -3.09 17.43
CA ASP A 11 -28.34 -1.93 17.78
C ASP A 11 -27.44 -0.79 18.29
N PRO A 12 -27.40 0.39 17.63
CA PRO A 12 -26.59 1.52 18.10
C PRO A 12 -26.92 1.96 19.53
N SER A 13 -28.17 1.77 20.00
CA SER A 13 -28.57 2.15 21.36
C SER A 13 -27.87 1.33 22.45
N GLU A 14 -27.50 0.08 22.13
CA GLU A 14 -26.74 -0.80 23.02
C GLU A 14 -25.23 -0.49 23.01
N HIS A 15 -24.78 0.37 22.08
CA HIS A 15 -23.36 0.67 21.85
C HIS A 15 -23.09 2.18 21.72
N ASN A 16 -23.62 3.00 22.64
CA ASN A 16 -23.37 4.45 22.73
C ASN A 16 -23.60 5.22 21.42
N GLY A 17 -24.54 4.78 20.58
CA GLY A 17 -24.87 5.41 19.31
C GLY A 17 -23.89 5.12 18.16
N VAL A 18 -22.94 4.19 18.32
CA VAL A 18 -21.99 3.83 17.25
C VAL A 18 -22.74 3.18 16.08
N ARG A 19 -22.64 3.78 14.88
CA ARG A 19 -23.30 3.27 13.64
C ARG A 19 -22.34 2.71 12.61
N THR A 20 -21.04 2.96 12.78
CA THR A 20 -20.00 2.51 11.85
C THR A 20 -18.74 2.26 12.66
N THR A 21 -18.06 1.17 12.34
CA THR A 21 -16.78 0.81 12.93
C THR A 21 -15.86 0.26 11.84
N MET A 22 -14.55 0.25 12.11
CA MET A 22 -13.55 -0.37 11.24
C MET A 22 -13.15 -1.73 11.83
N VAL A 23 -13.18 -2.77 11.00
CA VAL A 23 -12.75 -4.12 11.36
C VAL A 23 -11.67 -4.60 10.40
N LYS A 24 -10.86 -5.58 10.81
CA LYS A 24 -9.89 -6.19 9.88
C LYS A 24 -10.65 -7.05 8.87
N GLN A 25 -10.13 -7.12 7.64
CA GLN A 25 -10.78 -7.87 6.56
C GLN A 25 -11.00 -9.35 6.89
N TRP A 26 -10.11 -9.99 7.64
CA TRP A 26 -10.23 -11.40 8.03
C TRP A 26 -11.13 -11.65 9.24
N GLU A 27 -11.64 -10.60 9.88
CA GLU A 27 -12.60 -10.69 11.00
C GLU A 27 -14.06 -10.63 10.52
N ILE A 28 -14.29 -10.35 9.23
CA ILE A 28 -15.60 -10.30 8.61
C ILE A 28 -15.64 -11.21 7.38
N TRP A 29 -16.79 -11.81 7.12
CA TRP A 29 -16.96 -12.58 5.89
C TRP A 29 -16.88 -11.65 4.68
N THR A 30 -16.02 -12.00 3.72
CA THR A 30 -15.86 -11.26 2.46
C THR A 30 -16.16 -12.22 1.30
N PRO A 31 -16.97 -11.83 0.31
CA PRO A 31 -17.28 -12.71 -0.82
C PRO A 31 -16.03 -13.03 -1.63
N GLU A 32 -15.83 -14.32 -1.95
CA GLU A 32 -14.78 -14.75 -2.87
C GLU A 32 -15.17 -14.37 -4.30
N LEU A 33 -14.32 -13.56 -4.94
CA LEU A 33 -14.55 -13.14 -6.32
C LEU A 33 -13.81 -14.06 -7.27
N ARG A 34 -14.56 -14.78 -8.12
CA ARG A 34 -14.01 -15.55 -9.21
C ARG A 34 -14.39 -14.92 -10.53
N VAL A 35 -13.39 -14.67 -11.36
CA VAL A 35 -13.59 -14.21 -12.73
C VAL A 35 -13.79 -15.45 -13.61
N THR A 36 -14.99 -15.63 -14.14
CA THR A 36 -15.30 -16.74 -15.07
C THR A 36 -15.43 -16.22 -16.50
N ASN A 37 -14.32 -15.90 -17.16
CA ASN A 37 -14.30 -15.76 -18.62
C ASN A 37 -12.90 -15.92 -19.21
N ARG A 38 -12.79 -16.50 -20.42
CA ARG A 38 -11.51 -16.76 -21.14
C ARG A 38 -10.87 -15.49 -21.74
N ARG A 39 -11.09 -14.32 -21.14
CA ARG A 39 -10.46 -13.05 -21.53
C ARG A 39 -9.97 -12.31 -20.28
N TRP A 40 -8.95 -11.48 -20.47
CA TRP A 40 -8.39 -10.63 -19.42
C TRP A 40 -9.50 -9.81 -18.76
N SER A 41 -9.80 -10.13 -17.51
CA SER A 41 -10.72 -9.35 -16.70
C SER A 41 -9.91 -8.55 -15.70
N ARG A 42 -10.20 -7.25 -15.63
CA ARG A 42 -9.51 -6.32 -14.74
C ARG A 42 -10.34 -6.18 -13.47
N VAL A 43 -9.73 -6.51 -12.34
CA VAL A 43 -10.32 -6.30 -11.01
C VAL A 43 -9.55 -5.17 -10.33
N GLU A 44 -10.27 -4.14 -9.89
CA GLU A 44 -9.71 -3.04 -9.12
C GLU A 44 -10.21 -3.07 -7.68
N VAL A 45 -9.27 -3.07 -6.75
CA VAL A 45 -9.55 -3.04 -5.31
C VAL A 45 -8.85 -1.83 -4.72
N TYR A 46 -9.58 -1.01 -3.98
CA TYR A 46 -9.08 0.17 -3.29
C TYR A 46 -9.16 -0.06 -1.78
N PRO A 47 -8.26 -0.87 -1.19
CA PRO A 47 -8.29 -1.14 0.24
C PRO A 47 -7.86 0.10 1.02
N THR A 48 -8.46 0.32 2.20
CA THR A 48 -7.98 1.32 3.15
C THR A 48 -7.18 0.63 4.24
N PHE A 49 -5.94 1.02 4.45
CA PHE A 49 -5.05 0.47 5.47
C PHE A 49 -4.46 1.57 6.36
N SER A 50 -4.15 1.21 7.60
CA SER A 50 -3.38 2.05 8.52
C SER A 50 -2.02 1.40 8.75
N ILE A 51 -0.95 2.02 8.26
CA ILE A 51 0.42 1.50 8.33
C ILE A 51 1.27 2.41 9.20
N LYS A 52 2.03 1.81 10.13
CA LYS A 52 3.09 2.48 10.87
C LYS A 52 4.42 2.15 10.21
N VAL A 53 5.15 3.17 9.76
CA VAL A 53 6.45 3.01 9.10
C VAL A 53 7.55 3.43 10.07
N GLY A 54 8.53 2.55 10.28
CA GLY A 54 9.76 2.89 10.99
C GLY A 54 10.75 3.57 10.06
N CYS A 55 11.46 4.57 10.56
CA CYS A 55 12.46 5.32 9.81
C CYS A 55 13.69 5.57 10.68
N ALA A 56 14.88 5.33 10.11
CA ALA A 56 16.14 5.58 10.79
C ALA A 56 16.55 7.03 10.52
N PHE A 57 16.47 7.88 11.55
CA PHE A 57 16.78 9.30 11.41
C PHE A 57 18.27 9.57 11.55
N ASP A 58 18.78 10.45 10.70
CA ASP A 58 20.12 11.04 10.83
C ASP A 58 20.01 12.44 11.42
N PHE A 59 20.45 12.59 12.67
CA PHE A 59 20.36 13.85 13.42
C PHE A 59 21.64 14.71 13.33
N SER A 60 22.58 14.37 12.44
CA SER A 60 23.85 15.10 12.30
C SER A 60 23.68 16.60 12.02
N ALA A 61 22.57 16.99 11.41
CA ALA A 61 22.26 18.38 11.02
C ALA A 61 21.08 19.01 11.80
N TYR A 62 20.67 18.42 12.94
CA TYR A 62 19.57 18.94 13.74
C TYR A 62 19.79 20.41 14.16
N PRO A 63 18.78 21.30 14.08
CA PRO A 63 17.36 21.07 13.78
C PRO A 63 16.96 21.25 12.31
N TYR A 64 17.93 21.36 11.39
CA TYR A 64 17.71 21.57 9.96
C TYR A 64 17.91 20.28 9.16
N ASP A 65 17.76 19.14 9.81
CA ASP A 65 17.94 17.82 9.23
C ASP A 65 16.84 17.47 8.23
N THR A 66 17.20 16.62 7.27
CA THR A 66 16.27 16.09 6.26
C THR A 66 16.24 14.58 6.37
N GLN A 67 15.05 14.02 6.58
CA GLN A 67 14.88 12.59 6.76
C GLN A 67 14.34 11.92 5.50
N ARG A 68 14.88 10.74 5.19
CA ARG A 68 14.39 9.89 4.09
C ARG A 68 13.81 8.60 4.65
N CYS A 69 12.49 8.47 4.53
CA CYS A 69 11.75 7.31 4.98
C CYS A 69 11.18 6.59 3.77
N ALA A 70 11.27 5.27 3.76
CA ALA A 70 10.78 4.45 2.65
C ALA A 70 9.70 3.49 3.13
N LEU A 71 8.57 3.47 2.42
CA LEU A 71 7.55 2.43 2.59
C LEU A 71 7.79 1.32 1.57
N GLY A 72 8.19 0.14 2.04
CA GLY A 72 8.36 -1.04 1.19
C GLY A 72 7.10 -1.89 1.11
N LEU A 73 6.52 -2.01 -0.08
CA LEU A 73 5.48 -2.99 -0.38
C LEU A 73 6.11 -4.15 -1.15
N PHE A 74 5.88 -5.39 -0.73
CA PHE A 74 6.41 -6.57 -1.40
C PHE A 74 5.35 -7.66 -1.48
N THR A 75 5.49 -8.53 -2.47
CA THR A 75 4.72 -9.76 -2.58
C THR A 75 5.56 -10.92 -2.05
N SER A 76 4.93 -11.85 -1.33
CA SER A 76 5.56 -13.11 -0.94
C SER A 76 5.65 -14.11 -2.10
N TYR A 77 4.89 -13.88 -3.17
CA TYR A 77 4.92 -14.68 -4.39
C TYR A 77 6.09 -14.29 -5.29
N ARG A 78 6.52 -15.25 -6.12
CA ARG A 78 7.59 -15.05 -7.11
C ARG A 78 7.10 -14.21 -8.28
N MET A 79 8.03 -13.62 -9.03
CA MET A 79 7.70 -12.80 -10.20
C MET A 79 7.01 -13.55 -11.33
N SER A 80 7.20 -14.87 -11.42
CA SER A 80 6.50 -15.73 -12.38
C SER A 80 5.00 -15.80 -12.11
N ASP A 81 4.59 -15.73 -10.83
CA ASP A 81 3.19 -15.78 -10.42
C ASP A 81 2.55 -14.39 -10.35
N VAL A 82 3.21 -13.45 -9.67
CA VAL A 82 2.66 -12.13 -9.36
C VAL A 82 3.65 -11.04 -9.72
N GLN A 83 3.21 -10.10 -10.56
CA GLN A 83 4.02 -8.96 -10.98
C GLN A 83 3.42 -7.65 -10.48
N LEU A 84 4.15 -6.98 -9.58
CA LEU A 84 3.86 -5.60 -9.20
C LEU A 84 4.35 -4.67 -10.30
N SER A 85 3.55 -3.66 -10.64
CA SER A 85 3.92 -2.64 -11.61
C SER A 85 3.46 -1.27 -11.14
N LEU A 86 4.23 -0.24 -11.50
CA LEU A 86 3.82 1.13 -11.32
C LEU A 86 2.81 1.50 -12.39
N TYR A 87 1.55 1.67 -11.97
CA TYR A 87 0.46 2.01 -12.85
C TYR A 87 0.70 3.40 -13.47
N TYR A 88 0.91 3.44 -14.80
CA TYR A 88 1.07 4.65 -15.63
C TYR A 88 2.13 5.66 -15.15
N ASN A 89 3.19 5.21 -14.45
CA ASN A 89 4.19 6.12 -13.85
C ASN A 89 3.55 7.25 -13.04
N LEU A 90 2.40 6.96 -12.40
CA LEU A 90 1.71 7.95 -11.59
C LEU A 90 2.64 8.39 -10.46
N GLN A 91 2.80 9.71 -10.35
CA GLN A 91 3.47 10.31 -9.22
C GLN A 91 2.63 10.02 -7.99
N PRO A 92 3.25 9.52 -6.92
CA PRO A 92 2.52 9.09 -5.77
C PRO A 92 2.00 10.32 -5.00
N THR A 93 0.71 10.30 -4.67
CA THR A 93 0.01 11.44 -4.05
C THR A 93 -0.23 11.16 -2.58
N ILE A 94 0.00 12.16 -1.71
CA ILE A 94 -0.37 12.10 -0.29
C ILE A 94 -1.43 13.14 -0.02
N LEU A 95 -2.49 12.71 0.65
CA LEU A 95 -3.53 13.56 1.19
C LEU A 95 -3.29 13.71 2.70
N LEU A 96 -2.78 14.87 3.12
CA LEU A 96 -2.48 15.18 4.54
C LEU A 96 -3.63 15.92 5.25
N GLY A 97 -4.62 16.39 4.51
CA GLY A 97 -5.73 17.18 5.01
C GLY A 97 -7.08 16.51 4.80
N TRP A 98 -8.04 16.84 5.66
CA TRP A 98 -9.45 16.52 5.47
C TRP A 98 -10.18 17.72 4.85
N GLY A 99 -11.15 17.46 3.97
CA GLY A 99 -11.96 18.51 3.35
C GLY A 99 -11.19 19.41 2.37
N SER A 100 -11.31 20.73 2.50
CA SER A 100 -10.72 21.70 1.57
C SER A 100 -9.21 21.95 1.75
N GLN A 101 -8.54 21.23 2.65
CA GLN A 101 -7.10 21.38 2.93
C GLN A 101 -6.21 20.63 1.90
N SER A 102 -6.43 20.87 0.61
CA SER A 102 -5.79 20.13 -0.49
C SER A 102 -4.26 20.27 -0.56
N ASN A 103 -3.69 21.31 0.05
CA ASN A 103 -2.26 21.64 -0.04
C ASN A 103 -1.50 21.59 1.29
N LYS A 104 -2.01 20.87 2.29
CA LYS A 104 -1.28 20.71 3.55
C LYS A 104 0.04 19.95 3.31
N ARG A 105 1.18 20.59 3.60
CA ARG A 105 2.53 20.00 3.50
C ARG A 105 3.24 19.81 4.84
N HIS A 106 2.70 20.44 5.88
CA HIS A 106 3.26 20.39 7.22
C HIS A 106 2.47 19.42 8.09
N ILE A 107 3.18 18.54 8.80
CA ILE A 107 2.66 17.61 9.79
C ILE A 107 3.47 17.82 11.06
N SER A 108 2.84 18.40 12.08
CA SER A 108 3.57 18.83 13.29
C SER A 108 4.74 19.73 12.90
N ASP A 109 5.97 19.42 13.34
CA ASP A 109 7.18 20.19 13.03
C ASP A 109 7.88 19.76 11.73
N TRP A 110 7.30 18.79 11.00
CA TRP A 110 7.91 18.26 9.77
C TRP A 110 7.22 18.82 8.52
N LYS A 111 8.02 19.09 7.50
CA LYS A 111 7.55 19.47 6.17
C LYS A 111 7.84 18.34 5.18
N LEU A 112 6.81 17.90 4.48
CA LEU A 112 6.98 16.95 3.38
C LEU A 112 7.57 17.67 2.16
N GLU A 113 8.78 17.30 1.76
CA GLU A 113 9.47 17.92 0.63
C GLU A 113 9.15 17.22 -0.70
N LYS A 114 9.33 15.90 -0.75
CA LYS A 114 9.18 15.09 -1.96
C LYS A 114 8.72 13.69 -1.59
N MET A 115 7.93 13.09 -2.48
CA MET A 115 7.64 11.66 -2.46
C MET A 115 7.89 11.07 -3.84
N SER A 116 8.40 9.85 -3.89
CA SER A 116 8.77 9.19 -5.14
C SER A 116 8.67 7.69 -4.98
N ASN A 117 8.18 7.03 -6.01
CA ASN A 117 8.07 5.59 -6.05
C ASN A 117 9.19 4.98 -6.91
N ASN A 118 9.69 3.81 -6.51
CA ASN A 118 10.63 3.03 -7.29
C ASN A 118 10.32 1.53 -7.18
N LEU A 119 10.53 0.79 -8.26
CA LEU A 119 10.38 -0.66 -8.31
C LEU A 119 11.77 -1.31 -8.30
N SER A 120 11.93 -2.30 -7.45
CA SER A 120 13.15 -3.08 -7.31
C SER A 120 12.85 -4.57 -7.31
N TYR A 121 13.84 -5.34 -7.71
CA TYR A 121 13.78 -6.79 -7.85
C TYR A 121 14.85 -7.39 -6.95
N TYR A 122 14.45 -8.34 -6.11
CA TYR A 122 15.33 -9.02 -5.17
C TYR A 122 15.62 -10.44 -5.66
N SER A 123 16.89 -10.78 -5.83
CA SER A 123 17.32 -12.13 -6.19
C SER A 123 18.65 -12.44 -5.52
N GLN A 124 18.79 -13.65 -4.99
CA GLN A 124 20.05 -14.18 -4.43
C GLN A 124 20.76 -13.27 -3.38
N GLY A 125 20.00 -12.47 -2.62
CA GLY A 125 20.58 -11.58 -1.59
C GLY A 125 20.79 -10.13 -2.05
N GLU A 126 20.64 -9.83 -3.34
CA GLU A 126 20.85 -8.49 -3.89
C GLU A 126 19.57 -7.87 -4.46
N TYR A 127 19.54 -6.54 -4.48
CA TYR A 127 18.48 -5.76 -5.10
C TYR A 127 18.97 -5.12 -6.40
N THR A 128 18.17 -5.23 -7.46
CA THR A 128 18.42 -4.59 -8.75
C THR A 128 17.23 -3.75 -9.19
N SER A 129 17.47 -2.67 -9.91
CA SER A 129 16.44 -1.88 -10.60
C SER A 129 16.11 -2.43 -11.99
N VAL A 130 16.86 -3.42 -12.46
CA VAL A 130 16.69 -4.01 -13.79
C VAL A 130 15.79 -5.23 -13.69
N ARG A 131 14.73 -5.24 -14.51
CA ARG A 131 13.78 -6.36 -14.54
C ARG A 131 14.47 -7.61 -15.08
N PRO A 132 14.39 -8.77 -14.39
CA PRO A 132 14.82 -10.03 -14.95
C PRO A 132 13.97 -10.40 -16.17
N VAL A 133 14.63 -10.91 -17.21
CA VAL A 133 13.97 -11.31 -18.47
C VAL A 133 13.86 -12.84 -18.59
N ASP A 134 14.76 -13.56 -17.92
CA ASP A 134 14.87 -15.00 -18.00
C ASP A 134 13.84 -15.72 -17.10
N PRO A 135 13.18 -16.80 -17.57
CA PRO A 135 12.19 -17.54 -16.79
C PRO A 135 12.70 -18.08 -15.44
N ASP A 136 13.93 -18.63 -15.41
CA ASP A 136 14.49 -19.23 -14.19
C ASP A 136 14.79 -18.14 -13.15
N HIS A 137 15.20 -16.96 -13.62
CA HIS A 137 15.37 -15.80 -12.75
C HIS A 137 14.02 -15.26 -12.26
N LEU A 138 12.96 -15.27 -13.07
CA LEU A 138 11.63 -14.85 -12.61
C LEU A 138 11.08 -15.77 -11.52
N ASP A 139 11.35 -17.07 -11.60
CA ASP A 139 10.96 -18.07 -10.59
C ASP A 139 11.73 -17.96 -9.27
N SER A 140 12.82 -17.19 -9.23
CA SER A 140 13.66 -17.01 -8.05
C SER A 140 13.74 -15.56 -7.58
N THR A 141 12.98 -14.65 -8.21
CA THR A 141 13.01 -13.22 -7.88
C THR A 141 11.72 -12.80 -7.16
N TRP A 142 11.87 -11.84 -6.24
CA TRP A 142 10.76 -11.16 -5.57
C TRP A 142 10.69 -9.70 -5.99
N LEU A 143 9.47 -9.15 -6.06
CA LEU A 143 9.26 -7.73 -6.34
C LEU A 143 9.08 -6.93 -5.06
N LYS A 144 9.72 -5.76 -5.01
CA LYS A 144 9.55 -4.78 -3.95
C LYS A 144 9.38 -3.38 -4.53
N LEU A 145 8.29 -2.73 -4.17
CA LEU A 145 8.01 -1.34 -4.46
C LEU A 145 8.35 -0.48 -3.26
N PHE A 146 9.08 0.60 -3.48
CA PHE A 146 9.35 1.62 -2.48
C PHE A 146 8.58 2.89 -2.81
N HIS A 147 8.02 3.52 -1.78
CA HIS A 147 7.40 4.86 -1.82
C HIS A 147 8.13 5.81 -0.86
#